data_AF-A0AAN9PCQ7-F1
#
_entry.id   AF-A0AAN9PCQ7-F1
#
_cell.length_a   1.000
_cell.length_b   1.000
_cell.length_c   1.000
_cell.angle_alpha   90.00
_cell.angle_beta   90.00
_cell.angle_gamma   90.00
#
_symmetry.space_group_name_H-M   'P 1'
#
loop_
_entity.id
_entity.type
_entity.pdbx_description
1 polymer ?
#
loop_
_entity_poly.entity_id
_entity_poly.type
_entity_poly.pdbx_seq_one_letter_code
_entity_poly.pdbx_strand_id
1 'polypeptide(L)'
;MASAIIPIAFLIFFSNFQPSSQFSLSVQNPNEDVIVSSPKGTFTAEFSPVGQNAYCFGVWYSEPDRTLVWIANRNQPVNGERSTLSLLKIGNLVLTDAGQSQVKAKIHLDFLGLS
;
A
#
# COMPACT_ATOMS: atom_id res chain seq x y z
N MET A 1 -3.12 -1.16 -27.74
CA MET A 1 -3.49 -1.26 -26.31
C MET A 1 -2.49 -2.20 -25.66
N ALA A 2 -1.56 -1.70 -24.86
CA ALA A 2 -0.57 -2.55 -24.22
C ALA A 2 -1.26 -3.31 -23.07
N SER A 3 -1.42 -4.62 -23.24
CA SER A 3 -1.88 -5.51 -22.18
C SER A 3 -0.77 -5.62 -21.14
N ALA A 4 -1.00 -5.05 -19.95
CA ALA A 4 -0.14 -5.32 -18.80
C ALA A 4 -0.50 -6.71 -18.28
N ILE A 5 0.36 -7.69 -18.52
CA ILE A 5 0.23 -9.03 -17.93
C ILE A 5 0.54 -8.87 -16.44
N ILE A 6 -0.50 -8.69 -15.63
CA ILE A 6 -0.36 -8.69 -14.17
C ILE A 6 -0.09 -10.14 -13.75
N PRO A 7 1.07 -10.44 -13.14
CA PRO A 7 1.41 -11.81 -12.78
C PRO A 7 0.40 -12.33 -11.75
N ILE A 8 -0.07 -13.56 -11.93
CA ILE A 8 -1.01 -14.27 -11.03
C ILE A 8 -0.55 -14.23 -9.57
N ALA A 9 0.76 -14.09 -9.31
CA ALA A 9 1.33 -13.89 -7.98
C ALA A 9 0.81 -12.63 -7.25
N PHE A 10 0.48 -11.55 -7.97
CA PHE A 10 -0.17 -10.36 -7.42
C PHE A 10 -1.55 -10.71 -6.84
N LEU A 11 -2.30 -11.61 -7.48
CA LEU A 11 -3.63 -12.04 -7.02
C LEU A 11 -3.57 -12.91 -5.76
N ILE A 12 -2.54 -13.75 -5.64
CA ILE A 12 -2.35 -14.67 -4.49
C ILE A 12 -1.96 -13.90 -3.21
N PHE A 13 -1.33 -12.73 -3.34
CA PHE A 13 -1.06 -11.86 -2.20
C PHE A 13 -2.35 -11.42 -1.48
N PHE A 14 -3.47 -11.31 -2.20
CA PHE A 14 -4.73 -10.79 -1.65
C PHE A 14 -5.72 -11.85 -1.15
N SER A 15 -5.62 -13.11 -1.61
CA SER A 15 -6.63 -14.15 -1.32
C SER A 15 -6.56 -14.77 0.09
N ASN A 16 -5.53 -14.43 0.89
CA ASN A 16 -5.33 -14.96 2.24
C ASN A 16 -5.65 -13.94 3.36
N PHE A 17 -6.25 -12.78 3.03
CA PHE A 17 -6.55 -11.73 4.00
C PHE A 17 -7.98 -11.88 4.57
N GLN A 18 -8.09 -12.15 5.89
CA GLN A 18 -9.38 -12.25 6.58
C GLN A 18 -9.86 -10.90 7.18
N PRO A 19 -11.18 -10.70 7.41
CA PRO A 19 -11.74 -9.42 7.85
C PRO A 19 -11.69 -9.23 9.39
N SER A 20 -10.62 -8.62 9.89
CA SER A 20 -10.60 -7.88 11.16
C SER A 20 -9.92 -6.50 10.98
N SER A 21 -9.98 -5.55 11.93
CA SER A 21 -9.12 -4.35 11.85
C SER A 21 -7.71 -4.83 12.18
N GLN A 22 -7.08 -5.50 11.22
CA GLN A 22 -6.05 -6.51 11.50
C GLN A 22 -4.64 -5.96 11.42
N PHE A 23 -4.47 -4.75 10.87
CA PHE A 23 -3.15 -4.25 10.50
C PHE A 23 -3.13 -2.72 10.44
N SER A 24 -2.17 -2.11 11.15
CA SER A 24 -1.87 -0.68 11.12
C SER A 24 -0.36 -0.49 11.01
N LEU A 25 0.07 0.43 10.14
CA LEU A 25 1.46 0.85 10.00
C LEU A 25 1.58 2.33 10.37
N SER A 26 2.71 2.71 10.97
CA SER A 26 3.06 4.09 11.26
C SER A 26 4.17 4.58 10.34
N VAL A 27 4.08 5.84 9.93
CA VAL A 27 5.16 6.53 9.21
C VAL A 27 6.45 6.62 10.03
N GLN A 28 6.35 6.49 11.36
CA GLN A 28 7.45 6.69 12.31
C GLN A 28 8.36 5.47 12.47
N ASN A 29 7.93 4.29 12.01
CA ASN A 29 8.72 3.06 12.12
C ASN A 29 9.10 2.50 10.73
N PRO A 30 9.75 3.29 9.85
CA PRO A 30 9.91 2.94 8.43
C PRO A 30 10.72 1.65 8.17
N ASN A 31 11.54 1.20 9.13
CA ASN A 31 12.31 -0.03 9.00
C ASN A 31 11.57 -1.29 9.50
N GLU A 32 10.55 -1.10 10.34
CA GLU A 32 9.78 -2.19 10.94
C GLU A 32 8.43 -2.35 10.23
N ASP A 33 7.85 -1.23 9.79
CA ASP A 33 6.54 -1.14 9.14
C ASP A 33 6.64 -1.27 7.61
N VAL A 34 7.35 -2.32 7.17
CA VAL A 34 7.46 -2.73 5.77
C VAL A 34 6.71 -4.03 5.55
N ILE A 35 5.73 -4.02 4.64
CA ILE A 35 5.02 -5.22 4.21
C ILE A 35 5.85 -5.90 3.12
N VAL A 36 6.09 -7.20 3.27
CA VAL A 36 6.79 -8.03 2.29
C VAL A 36 5.87 -9.13 1.81
N SER A 37 5.74 -9.30 0.49
CA SER A 37 4.87 -10.33 -0.08
C SER A 37 5.43 -11.74 0.12
N SER A 38 4.62 -12.67 0.63
CA SER A 38 4.98 -14.09 0.70
C SER A 38 4.76 -14.78 -0.66
N PRO A 39 5.56 -15.81 -1.03
CA PRO A 39 6.69 -16.37 -0.29
C PRO A 39 8.06 -15.77 -0.67
N LYS A 40 8.14 -15.05 -1.80
CA LYS A 40 9.43 -14.64 -2.40
C LYS A 40 9.84 -13.20 -2.14
N GLY A 41 9.03 -12.38 -1.47
CA GLY A 41 9.33 -10.95 -1.29
C GLY A 41 9.23 -10.13 -2.57
N THR A 42 8.54 -10.63 -3.59
CA THR A 42 8.41 -10.01 -4.92
C THR A 42 7.86 -8.59 -4.89
N PHE A 43 6.98 -8.29 -3.93
CA PHE A 43 6.48 -6.96 -3.68
C PHE A 43 6.78 -6.50 -2.26
N THR A 44 7.03 -5.22 -2.12
CA THR A 44 7.14 -4.52 -0.83
C THR A 44 6.16 -3.35 -0.78
N ALA A 45 5.66 -3.03 0.41
CA ALA A 45 4.82 -1.85 0.63
C ALA A 45 5.21 -1.16 1.94
N GLU A 46 5.37 0.15 1.88
CA GLU A 46 5.93 0.97 2.95
C GLU A 46 5.55 2.45 2.77
N PHE A 47 5.76 3.24 3.81
CA PHE A 47 5.79 4.69 3.71
C PHE A 47 7.12 5.15 3.10
N SER A 48 7.06 6.05 2.13
CA SER A 48 8.23 6.62 1.47
C SER A 48 8.16 8.15 1.50
N PRO A 49 9.26 8.84 1.81
CA PRO A 49 9.31 10.30 1.80
C PRO A 49 9.20 10.82 0.36
N VAL A 50 8.35 11.83 0.15
CA VAL A 50 8.17 12.52 -1.13
C VAL A 50 8.52 14.01 -1.06
N GLY A 51 8.99 14.48 0.10
CA GLY A 51 9.39 15.86 0.36
C GLY A 51 9.74 16.06 1.83
N GLN A 52 9.84 17.33 2.24
CA GLN A 52 10.07 17.67 3.63
C GLN A 52 8.81 17.41 4.46
N ASN A 53 8.90 16.49 5.42
CA ASN A 53 7.78 16.07 6.28
C ASN A 53 6.52 15.64 5.51
N ALA A 54 6.70 15.07 4.31
CA ALA A 54 5.62 14.65 3.43
C ALA A 54 5.88 13.23 2.93
N TYR A 55 4.90 12.34 3.13
CA TYR A 55 5.03 10.91 2.91
C TYR A 55 3.86 10.34 2.10
N CYS A 56 4.19 9.33 1.29
CA CYS A 56 3.22 8.53 0.57
C CYS A 56 3.37 7.06 0.93
N PHE A 57 2.26 6.33 0.95
CA PHE A 57 2.28 4.88 1.04
C PHE A 57 2.28 4.28 -0.37
N GLY A 58 3.26 3.44 -0.66
CA GLY A 58 3.44 2.84 -1.98
C GLY A 58 3.53 1.32 -1.95
N VAL A 59 3.49 0.74 -3.15
CA VAL A 59 3.79 -0.66 -3.41
C VAL A 59 4.85 -0.70 -4.51
N TRP A 60 5.88 -1.50 -4.29
CA TRP A 60 7.01 -1.66 -5.18
C TRP A 60 7.20 -3.13 -5.55
N TYR A 61 7.71 -3.35 -6.76
CA TYR A 61 8.32 -4.61 -7.18
C TYR A 61 9.78 -4.61 -6.71
N SER A 62 10.24 -5.72 -6.14
CA SER A 62 11.51 -5.75 -5.38
C SER A 62 12.74 -6.09 -6.24
N GLU A 63 12.61 -6.85 -7.34
CA GLU A 63 13.73 -7.36 -8.14
C GLU A 63 13.39 -7.36 -9.64
N PRO A 64 14.32 -7.17 -10.59
CA PRO A 64 15.74 -6.95 -10.39
C PRO A 64 16.03 -5.52 -9.92
N ASP A 65 15.19 -4.57 -10.30
CA ASP A 65 15.26 -3.17 -9.87
C ASP A 65 13.99 -2.79 -9.12
N ARG A 66 14.18 -2.08 -8.00
CA ARG A 66 13.07 -1.62 -7.18
C ARG A 66 12.19 -0.65 -7.97
N THR A 67 11.01 -1.09 -8.36
CA THR A 67 10.13 -0.36 -9.28
C THR A 67 8.80 -0.03 -8.61
N LEU A 68 8.39 1.24 -8.66
CA LEU A 68 7.11 1.67 -8.11
C LEU A 68 5.95 1.12 -8.95
N VAL A 69 5.04 0.40 -8.31
CA VAL A 69 3.84 -0.19 -8.94
C VAL A 69 2.61 0.69 -8.70
N TRP A 70 2.47 1.21 -7.48
CA TRP A 70 1.29 1.97 -7.08
C TRP A 70 1.56 2.89 -5.89
N ILE A 71 0.82 4.00 -5.78
CA ILE A 71 0.81 4.91 -4.63
C ILE A 71 -0.63 5.17 -4.19
N ALA A 72 -0.91 5.01 -2.90
CA ALA A 72 -2.24 5.22 -2.32
C ALA A 72 -2.69 6.69 -2.35
N ASN A 73 -1.79 7.59 -1.94
CA ASN A 73 -2.11 8.98 -1.65
C ASN A 73 -1.27 9.98 -2.48
N ARG A 74 -1.04 9.66 -3.76
CA ARG A 74 -0.15 10.45 -4.65
C ARG A 74 -0.45 11.95 -4.68
N ASN A 75 -1.73 12.32 -4.60
CA ASN A 75 -2.18 13.71 -4.68
C ASN A 75 -2.32 14.37 -3.30
N GLN A 76 -2.24 13.60 -2.22
CA GLN A 76 -2.43 14.06 -0.84
C GLN A 76 -1.41 13.37 0.09
N PRO A 77 -0.12 13.77 0.03
CA PRO A 77 0.89 13.31 0.97
C PRO A 77 0.48 13.58 2.43
N VAL A 78 0.88 12.70 3.34
CA VAL A 78 0.63 12.85 4.78
C VAL A 78 1.88 13.29 5.52
N ASN A 79 1.70 13.75 6.76
CA ASN A 79 2.78 14.17 7.63
C ASN A 79 3.72 13.00 7.95
N GLY A 80 5.02 13.30 8.10
CA GLY A 80 6.05 12.34 8.52
C GLY A 80 5.98 11.96 10.00
N GLU A 81 5.08 12.56 10.77
CA GLU A 81 4.82 12.23 12.16
C GLU A 81 3.35 11.87 12.36
N ARG A 82 3.09 10.91 13.26
CA ARG A 82 1.73 10.53 13.73
C ARG A 82 0.76 10.08 12.65
N SER A 83 1.21 9.91 11.41
CA SER A 83 0.40 9.38 10.31
C SER A 83 0.43 7.87 10.32
N THR A 84 -0.73 7.26 10.05
CA THR A 84 -0.89 5.81 10.03
C THR A 84 -1.64 5.33 8.81
N LEU A 85 -1.34 4.10 8.38
CA LEU A 85 -2.12 3.36 7.39
C LEU A 85 -2.85 2.23 8.10
N SER A 86 -4.17 2.16 7.96
CA SER A 86 -5.00 1.08 8.49
C SER A 86 -5.72 0.36 7.36
N LEU A 87 -5.71 -0.97 7.39
CA LEU A 87 -6.56 -1.78 6.51
C LEU A 87 -7.88 -2.11 7.22
N LEU A 88 -8.97 -1.58 6.69
CA LEU A 88 -10.31 -1.90 7.18
C LEU A 88 -10.78 -3.24 6.61
N LYS A 89 -11.63 -3.93 7.37
CA LYS A 89 -12.24 -5.23 7.04
C LYS A 89 -12.85 -5.33 5.63
N ILE A 90 -13.28 -4.20 5.08
CA ILE A 90 -13.99 -4.08 3.81
C ILE A 90 -13.02 -3.86 2.62
N GLY A 91 -11.72 -4.11 2.82
CA GLY A 91 -10.68 -3.91 1.80
C GLY A 91 -10.32 -2.45 1.53
N ASN A 92 -10.72 -1.54 2.42
CA ASN A 92 -10.37 -0.12 2.29
C ASN A 92 -9.09 0.16 3.06
N LEU A 93 -8.10 0.72 2.36
CA LEU A 93 -6.94 1.35 2.98
C LEU A 93 -7.33 2.75 3.43
N VAL A 94 -7.08 3.05 4.69
CA VAL A 94 -7.32 4.37 5.27
C VAL A 94 -5.99 4.91 5.77
N LEU A 95 -5.53 5.98 5.12
CA LEU A 95 -4.43 6.78 5.59
C LEU A 95 -5.00 7.84 6.53
N THR A 96 -4.54 7.87 7.78
CA THR A 96 -4.88 8.90 8.75
C THR A 96 -3.67 9.79 8.96
N ASP A 97 -3.82 11.07 8.65
CA ASP A 97 -2.78 12.08 8.84
C ASP A 97 -2.68 12.52 10.31
N ALA A 98 -1.57 13.19 10.68
CA ALA A 98 -1.39 13.78 12.01
C ALA A 98 -2.57 14.64 12.48
N GLY A 99 -3.17 15.40 11.54
CA GLY A 99 -4.33 16.25 11.79
C GLY A 99 -5.67 15.51 11.89
N GLN A 100 -5.66 14.16 11.92
CA GLN A 100 -6.85 13.30 11.88
C GLN A 100 -7.65 13.38 10.56
N SER A 101 -7.10 14.03 9.54
CA SER A 101 -7.64 13.96 8.18
C SER A 101 -7.43 12.56 7.61
N GLN A 102 -8.39 12.07 6.82
CA GLN A 102 -8.34 10.72 6.27
C GLN A 102 -8.35 10.73 4.75
N VAL A 103 -7.43 9.97 4.16
CA VAL A 103 -7.43 9.62 2.74
C VAL A 103 -7.83 8.16 2.62
N LYS A 104 -8.88 7.88 1.85
CA LYS A 104 -9.37 6.51 1.63
C LYS A 104 -8.97 6.06 0.25
N ALA A 105 -8.23 4.96 0.18
CA ALA A 105 -7.98 4.23 -1.05
C ALA A 105 -8.74 2.92 -0.98
N LYS A 106 -9.62 2.68 -1.95
CA LYS A 106 -10.27 1.38 -2.08
C LYS A 106 -9.32 0.47 -2.84
N ILE A 107 -8.99 -0.68 -2.26
CA ILE A 107 -8.37 -1.75 -3.04
C ILE A 107 -9.49 -2.32 -3.92
N HIS A 108 -9.62 -1.80 -5.14
CA HIS A 108 -10.56 -2.32 -6.11
C HIS A 108 -9.95 -3.61 -6.69
N LEU A 109 -10.59 -4.75 -6.45
CA LEU A 109 -10.20 -6.04 -7.03
C LEU A 109 -10.42 -6.10 -8.55
N ASP A 110 -10.99 -5.03 -9.11
CA ASP A 110 -11.51 -4.96 -10.48
C ASP A 110 -10.40 -4.65 -11.51
N PHE A 111 -9.12 -4.73 -11.13
CA PHE A 111 -8.01 -4.88 -12.07
C PHE A 111 -8.12 -6.17 -12.93
N LEU A 112 -9.10 -7.02 -12.65
CA LEU A 112 -9.36 -8.25 -13.41
C LEU A 112 -10.15 -8.04 -14.69
N GLY A 113 -10.86 -6.94 -14.91
CA GLY A 113 -11.56 -6.68 -16.19
C GLY A 113 -12.45 -7.84 -16.68
N LEU A 114 -12.96 -8.68 -15.77
CA LEU A 114 -13.92 -9.73 -16.10
C LEU A 114 -15.32 -9.20 -15.78
N SER A 115 -15.98 -8.68 -16.81
CA SER A 115 -17.43 -8.67 -16.93
C SER A 115 -17.86 -9.84 -17.82
#